data_AF-A0A120FLX5-F1
#
_entry.id   AF-A0A120FLX5-F1
#
_cell.length_a   1.000
_cell.length_b   1.000
_cell.length_c   1.000
_cell.angle_alpha   90.00
_cell.angle_beta   90.00
_cell.angle_gamma   90.00
#
_symmetry.space_group_name_H-M   'P 1'
#
loop_
_entity.id
_entity.type
_entity.pdbx_description
1 polymer ?
#
loop_
_entity_poly.entity_id
_entity_poly.type
_entity_poly.pdbx_seq_one_letter_code
_entity_poly.pdbx_strand_id
1 'polypeptide(L)'
;MTRERRAKDAADAFQLLRAFRSLDLPTRRRVVEIVEAMTEKEAPANRGRRPSYSRTQLRLVQEMLAKDVSDAEIAKATGLSRSAVYRIRRDPAGAEAALARWGAVDRSR
;
A
#
# COMPACT_ATOMS: atom_id res chain seq x y z
N MET A 1 7.68 -27.12 10.23
CA MET A 1 8.97 -26.52 9.78
C MET A 1 10.02 -27.61 9.73
N THR A 2 10.70 -27.78 8.59
CA THR A 2 11.79 -28.75 8.45
C THR A 2 13.11 -28.20 9.04
N ARG A 3 14.01 -29.08 9.46
CA ARG A 3 15.32 -28.73 10.06
C ARG A 3 16.16 -27.87 9.12
N GLU A 4 16.10 -28.17 7.83
CA GLU A 4 16.79 -27.45 6.75
C GLU A 4 16.37 -25.98 6.64
N ARG A 5 15.05 -25.70 6.75
CA ARG A 5 14.53 -24.34 6.72
C ARG A 5 15.05 -23.52 7.90
N ARG A 6 15.08 -24.10 9.11
CA ARG A 6 15.64 -23.43 10.29
C ARG A 6 17.13 -23.12 10.14
N ALA A 7 17.89 -24.02 9.51
CA ALA A 7 19.31 -23.81 9.28
C ALA A 7 19.56 -22.65 8.28
N LYS A 8 18.76 -22.56 7.23
CA LYS A 8 18.81 -21.45 6.27
C LYS A 8 18.45 -20.13 6.93
N ASP A 9 17.33 -20.08 7.66
CA ASP A 9 16.88 -18.88 8.36
C ASP A 9 17.95 -18.36 9.35
N ALA A 10 18.65 -19.27 10.04
CA ALA A 10 19.75 -18.92 10.94
C ALA A 10 20.99 -18.38 10.21
N ALA A 11 21.33 -18.94 9.05
CA ALA A 11 22.44 -18.47 8.22
C ALA A 11 22.16 -17.06 7.67
N ASP A 12 20.94 -16.83 7.19
CA ASP A 12 20.49 -15.54 6.69
C ASP A 12 20.51 -14.50 7.82
N ALA A 13 20.02 -14.84 9.02
CA ALA A 13 20.08 -13.96 10.19
C ALA A 13 21.53 -13.59 10.57
N PHE A 14 22.44 -14.56 10.54
CA PHE A 14 23.85 -14.31 10.84
C PHE A 14 24.51 -13.37 9.82
N GLN A 15 24.22 -13.56 8.53
CA GLN A 15 24.72 -12.69 7.47
C GLN A 15 24.20 -11.25 7.62
N LEU A 16 22.92 -11.08 7.95
CA LEU A 16 22.32 -9.76 8.21
C LEU A 16 22.94 -9.08 9.43
N LEU A 17 23.19 -9.82 10.53
CA LEU A 17 23.86 -9.29 11.71
C LEU A 17 25.29 -8.83 11.41
N ARG A 18 26.01 -9.58 10.57
CA ARG A 18 27.36 -9.18 10.13
C ARG A 18 27.33 -7.90 9.29
N ALA A 19 26.40 -7.81 8.34
CA ALA A 19 26.20 -6.61 7.54
C ALA A 19 25.84 -5.40 8.42
N PHE A 20 24.90 -5.57 9.34
CA PHE A 20 24.51 -4.53 10.30
C PHE A 20 25.70 -4.06 11.16
N ARG A 21 26.55 -4.99 11.63
CA ARG A 21 27.78 -4.68 12.36
C ARG A 21 28.82 -3.93 11.52
N SER A 22 28.81 -4.04 10.19
CA SER A 22 29.74 -3.26 9.34
C SER A 22 29.30 -1.81 9.12
N LEU A 23 28.05 -1.45 9.42
CA LEU A 23 27.54 -0.08 9.27
C LEU A 23 28.12 0.86 10.32
N ASP A 24 28.11 2.16 10.07
CA ASP A 24 28.43 3.18 11.08
C ASP A 24 27.30 3.34 12.11
N LEU A 25 27.60 3.98 13.24
CA LEU A 25 26.64 4.13 14.35
C LEU A 25 25.36 4.89 13.98
N PRO A 26 25.41 6.00 13.21
CA PRO A 26 24.19 6.69 12.77
C PRO A 26 23.29 5.81 11.91
N THR A 27 23.84 5.09 10.93
CA THR A 27 23.05 4.23 10.06
C THR A 27 22.47 3.04 10.82
N ARG A 28 23.22 2.46 11.77
CA ARG A 28 22.70 1.39 12.64
C ARG A 28 21.49 1.84 13.44
N ARG A 29 21.56 3.02 14.09
CA ARG A 29 20.41 3.57 14.83
C ARG A 29 19.21 3.76 13.93
N ARG A 30 19.41 4.32 12.73
CA ARG A 30 18.33 4.53 11.77
C ARG A 30 17.66 3.23 11.32
N VAL A 31 18.44 2.18 11.08
CA VAL A 31 17.90 0.86 10.71
C VAL A 31 17.10 0.26 11.87
N VAL A 32 17.58 0.36 13.10
CA VAL A 32 16.84 -0.10 14.30
C VAL A 32 15.52 0.67 14.44
N GLU A 33 15.54 2.00 14.34
CA GLU A 33 14.32 2.83 14.37
C GLU A 33 13.30 2.40 13.32
N ILE A 34 13.75 2.10 12.09
CA ILE A 34 12.88 1.66 11.00
C ILE A 34 12.29 0.29 11.33
N VAL A 35 13.11 -0.67 11.78
CA VAL A 35 12.66 -2.02 12.11
C VAL A 35 11.69 -1.99 13.30
N GLU A 36 11.99 -1.25 14.36
CA GLU A 36 11.11 -1.06 15.51
C GLU A 36 9.79 -0.39 15.09
N ALA A 37 9.84 0.63 14.23
CA ALA A 37 8.66 1.26 13.66
C ALA A 37 7.85 0.32 12.73
N MET A 38 8.49 -0.69 12.13
CA MET A 38 7.84 -1.74 11.34
C MET A 38 7.23 -2.85 12.21
N THR A 39 7.72 -3.04 13.45
CA THR A 39 7.21 -4.04 14.39
C THR A 39 6.15 -3.51 15.35
N GLU A 40 6.26 -2.25 15.81
CA GLU A 40 5.30 -1.64 16.74
C GLU A 40 4.02 -1.15 16.06
N LYS A 41 4.14 -0.81 14.78
CA LYS A 41 3.01 -0.44 13.95
C LYS A 41 2.93 -1.48 12.85
N GLU A 42 1.79 -2.12 12.68
CA GLU A 42 1.42 -2.57 11.34
C GLU A 42 1.62 -1.36 10.40
N ALA A 43 2.69 -1.42 9.61
CA ALA A 43 3.47 -0.26 9.18
C ALA A 43 2.63 0.92 8.63
N PRO A 44 2.78 2.16 9.14
CA PRO A 44 2.18 3.33 8.51
C PRO A 44 2.97 3.79 7.27
N ALA A 45 4.16 3.21 7.03
CA ALA A 45 5.04 3.55 5.92
C ALA A 45 4.78 2.76 4.63
N ASN A 46 4.07 1.61 4.69
CA ASN A 46 3.81 0.75 3.54
C ASN A 46 2.36 0.79 3.03
N ARG A 47 1.61 1.86 3.30
CA ARG A 47 0.24 2.00 2.78
C ARG A 47 0.19 2.34 1.28
N GLY A 48 1.35 2.59 0.65
CA GLY A 48 1.48 3.00 -0.75
C GLY A 48 1.05 4.44 -0.97
N ARG A 49 0.81 4.89 -2.21
CA ARG A 49 0.28 6.25 -2.44
C ARG A 49 -1.17 6.34 -1.94
N ARG A 50 -1.50 7.38 -1.16
CA ARG A 50 -2.89 7.66 -0.76
C ARG A 50 -3.80 7.78 -2.00
N PRO A 51 -4.96 7.09 -2.03
CA PRO A 51 -5.95 7.24 -3.09
C PRO A 51 -6.42 8.69 -3.23
N SER A 52 -6.71 9.11 -4.46
CA SER A 52 -7.27 10.44 -4.77
C SER A 52 -8.79 10.47 -4.78
N TYR A 53 -9.43 9.37 -4.43
CA TYR A 53 -10.88 9.17 -4.44
C TYR A 53 -11.38 8.72 -3.07
N SER A 54 -12.64 8.99 -2.76
CA SER A 54 -13.33 8.48 -1.56
C SER A 54 -13.98 7.11 -1.83
N ARG A 55 -14.50 6.47 -0.76
CA ARG A 55 -15.28 5.23 -0.90
C ARG A 55 -16.55 5.44 -1.74
N THR A 56 -17.22 6.57 -1.55
CA THR A 56 -18.42 6.94 -2.31
C THR A 56 -18.08 7.10 -3.80
N GLN A 57 -16.97 7.78 -4.12
CA GLN A 57 -16.52 7.93 -5.49
C GLN A 57 -16.13 6.58 -6.11
N LEU A 58 -15.42 5.71 -5.38
CA LEU A 58 -15.06 4.38 -5.87
C LEU A 58 -16.31 3.53 -6.18
N ARG A 59 -17.30 3.54 -5.30
CA ARG A 59 -18.57 2.83 -5.51
C ARG A 59 -19.31 3.37 -6.72
N LEU A 60 -19.41 4.69 -6.87
CA LEU A 60 -20.05 5.31 -8.04
C LEU A 60 -19.32 4.93 -9.35
N VAL A 61 -17.98 4.90 -9.35
CA VAL A 61 -17.20 4.43 -10.50
C VAL A 61 -17.54 2.97 -10.82
N GLN A 62 -17.58 2.08 -9.83
CA GLN A 62 -17.92 0.66 -10.05
C GLN A 62 -19.35 0.49 -10.60
N GLU A 63 -20.33 1.21 -10.06
CA GLU A 63 -21.72 1.18 -10.53
C GLU A 63 -21.86 1.68 -11.97
N MET A 64 -21.10 2.70 -12.36
CA MET A 64 -21.10 3.22 -13.73
C MET A 64 -20.33 2.32 -14.71
N LEU A 65 -19.22 1.73 -14.28
CA LEU A 65 -18.48 0.73 -15.07
C LEU A 65 -19.34 -0.52 -15.34
N ALA A 66 -20.17 -0.94 -14.38
CA ALA A 66 -21.12 -2.05 -14.57
C ALA A 66 -22.21 -1.75 -15.62
N LYS A 67 -22.43 -0.46 -15.94
CA LYS A 67 -23.36 0.01 -16.97
C LYS A 67 -22.66 0.32 -18.31
N ASP A 68 -21.39 -0.06 -18.45
CA ASP A 68 -20.54 0.18 -19.63
C ASP A 68 -20.44 1.67 -20.03
N VAL A 69 -20.54 2.57 -19.03
CA VAL A 69 -20.39 4.01 -19.25
C VAL A 69 -18.93 4.35 -19.56
N SER A 70 -18.71 5.33 -20.43
CA SER A 70 -17.35 5.70 -20.86
C SER A 70 -16.52 6.31 -19.71
N ASP A 71 -15.21 6.04 -19.69
CA ASP A 71 -14.28 6.57 -18.69
C ASP A 71 -14.34 8.12 -18.58
N ALA A 72 -14.65 8.81 -19.68
CA ALA A 72 -14.76 10.27 -19.73
C ALA A 72 -16.03 10.79 -19.03
N GLU A 73 -17.16 10.11 -19.19
CA GLU A 73 -18.40 10.43 -18.50
C GLU A 73 -18.33 10.09 -17.02
N ILE A 74 -17.68 8.97 -16.66
CA ILE A 74 -17.43 8.60 -15.27
C ILE A 74 -16.56 9.65 -14.58
N ALA A 75 -15.49 10.12 -15.24
CA ALA A 75 -14.63 11.17 -14.70
C ALA A 75 -15.43 12.47 -14.42
N LYS A 76 -16.32 12.85 -15.35
CA LYS A 76 -17.20 14.03 -15.19
C LYS A 76 -18.19 13.86 -14.04
N ALA A 77 -18.82 12.69 -13.92
CA ALA A 77 -19.82 12.41 -12.88
C ALA A 77 -19.21 12.28 -11.48
N THR A 78 -17.98 11.77 -11.37
CA THR A 78 -17.32 11.51 -10.07
C THR A 78 -16.39 12.63 -9.61
N GLY A 79 -16.06 13.58 -10.50
CA GLY A 79 -15.04 14.61 -10.26
C GLY A 79 -13.61 14.07 -10.23
N LEU A 80 -13.40 12.82 -10.62
CA LEU A 80 -12.09 12.19 -10.68
C LEU A 80 -11.38 12.49 -12.00
N SER A 81 -10.04 12.43 -12.00
CA SER A 81 -9.29 12.46 -13.26
C SER A 81 -9.55 11.18 -14.06
N ARG A 82 -9.52 11.28 -15.40
CA ARG A 82 -9.61 10.11 -16.30
C ARG A 82 -8.58 9.03 -15.95
N SER A 83 -7.37 9.44 -15.54
CA SER A 83 -6.31 8.52 -15.11
C SER A 83 -6.68 7.74 -13.84
N ALA A 84 -7.40 8.37 -12.89
CA ALA A 84 -7.89 7.69 -11.70
C ALA A 84 -8.97 6.67 -12.05
N VAL A 85 -9.92 7.03 -12.92
CA VAL A 85 -10.97 6.12 -13.41
C VAL A 85 -10.36 4.93 -14.14
N TYR A 86 -9.41 5.17 -15.05
CA TYR A 86 -8.70 4.11 -15.77
C TYR A 86 -7.98 3.13 -14.83
N ARG A 87 -7.31 3.63 -13.78
CA ARG A 87 -6.65 2.79 -12.77
C ARG A 87 -7.64 1.95 -11.97
N ILE A 88 -8.79 2.52 -11.60
CA ILE A 88 -9.85 1.78 -10.91
C ILE A 88 -10.40 0.69 -11.81
N ARG A 89 -10.67 0.98 -13.08
CA ARG A 89 -11.15 0.00 -14.06
C ARG A 89 -10.17 -1.16 -14.27
N ARG A 90 -8.86 -0.86 -14.33
CA ARG A 90 -7.81 -1.86 -14.51
C ARG A 90 -7.66 -2.78 -13.29
N ASP A 91 -7.80 -2.24 -12.08
CA ASP A 91 -7.65 -2.99 -10.83
C ASP A 91 -8.64 -2.51 -9.76
N PRO A 92 -9.91 -2.97 -9.82
CA PRO A 92 -10.93 -2.58 -8.85
C PRO A 92 -10.63 -3.08 -7.44
N ALA A 93 -10.08 -4.30 -7.34
CA ALA A 93 -9.73 -4.93 -6.05
C ALA A 93 -8.57 -4.20 -5.37
N GLY A 94 -7.54 -3.81 -6.12
CA GLY A 94 -6.43 -3.02 -5.61
C GLY A 94 -6.86 -1.62 -5.17
N ALA A 95 -7.85 -1.02 -5.84
CA ALA A 95 -8.45 0.25 -5.44
C ALA A 95 -9.18 0.15 -4.08
N GLU A 96 -9.99 -0.88 -3.88
CA GLU A 96 -10.67 -1.16 -2.61
C GLU A 96 -9.66 -1.40 -1.47
N ALA A 97 -8.66 -2.24 -1.74
CA ALA A 97 -7.60 -2.53 -0.77
C ALA A 97 -6.78 -1.27 -0.43
N ALA A 98 -6.54 -0.38 -1.40
CA ALA A 98 -5.86 0.88 -1.14
C ALA A 98 -6.67 1.82 -0.24
N LEU A 99 -7.99 1.90 -0.42
CA LEU A 99 -8.86 2.65 0.48
C LEU A 99 -8.91 2.04 1.88
N ALA A 100 -9.03 0.72 1.98
CA ALA A 100 -9.03 0.02 3.27
C ALA A 100 -7.71 0.26 4.03
N ARG A 101 -6.56 0.19 3.34
CA ARG A 101 -5.23 0.44 3.93
C ARG A 101 -5.05 1.87 4.46
N TRP A 102 -5.64 2.86 3.81
CA TRP A 102 -5.48 4.27 4.21
C TRP A 102 -6.45 4.74 5.30
N GLY A 103 -7.37 3.87 5.73
CA GLY A 103 -8.51 4.27 6.55
C GLY A 103 -9.50 5.06 5.71
N ALA A 104 -10.78 4.92 6.01
CA ALA A 104 -11.89 5.55 5.29
C ALA A 104 -11.93 7.08 5.47
N VAL A 105 -10.85 7.78 5.14
CA VAL A 105 -10.81 9.25 5.14
C VAL A 105 -11.60 9.72 3.93
N ASP A 106 -12.91 9.75 4.10
CA ASP A 106 -13.84 10.43 3.23
C ASP A 106 -13.39 11.89 3.12
N ARG A 107 -13.07 12.32 1.90
CA ARG A 107 -12.75 13.73 1.60
C ARG A 107 -13.95 14.40 0.95
N SER A 108 -15.14 14.16 1.49
CA SER A 108 -16.31 14.96 1.18
C SER A 108 -16.15 16.35 1.82
N ARG A 109 -15.39 17.21 1.14
CA ARG A 109 -15.44 18.67 1.26
C ARG A 109 -15.41 19.26 -0.14
#